data_AF-A0A512B8L8-F1
#
_entry.id   AF-A0A512B8L8-F1
#
_cell.length_a   1.000
_cell.length_b   1.000
_cell.length_c   1.000
_cell.angle_alpha   90.00
_cell.angle_beta   90.00
_cell.angle_gamma   90.00
#
_symmetry.space_group_name_H-M   'P 1'
#
loop_
_entity.id
_entity.type
_entity.pdbx_description
1 polymer ?
#
loop_
_entity_poly.entity_id
_entity_poly.type
_entity_poly.pdbx_seq_one_letter_code
_entity_poly.pdbx_strand_id
1 'polypeptide(L)'
;MKKFLQYTWRLLAIFTILLIIFLIIFTLNFYNYPISKKIEDWASFATYITGIFSIVIGIANLGLVAFIANEVNKYDKEKETKNINRSVRPFLDFELRNGYKELYIRLKNDGLGVAVIKEIVVNDSSSNKSYTNIKAALAVPIAINFTATGDIVGDSFNLGRDKSTDLIEVYYDTQEPEHKAIFSVEATKILQRIQFFTITVKYTDMFNSEVFEATTNCANSFKGAETRS
;
A
#
# COMPACT_ATOMS: atom_id res chain seq x y z
N MET A 1 11.95 -5.37 20.44
CA MET A 1 12.29 -5.93 21.77
C MET A 1 13.79 -5.85 22.10
N LYS A 2 14.72 -6.35 21.27
CA LYS A 2 16.18 -6.26 21.54
C LYS A 2 16.71 -4.83 21.76
N LYS A 3 16.25 -3.84 20.97
CA LYS A 3 16.63 -2.43 21.15
C LYS A 3 16.18 -1.87 22.51
N PHE A 4 14.94 -2.14 22.91
CA PHE A 4 14.40 -1.73 24.21
C PHE A 4 15.23 -2.30 25.38
N LEU A 5 15.54 -3.59 25.33
CA LEU A 5 16.38 -4.25 26.34
C LEU A 5 17.79 -3.62 26.40
N GLN A 6 18.38 -3.30 25.25
CA GLN A 6 19.69 -2.65 25.20
C GLN A 6 19.68 -1.24 25.81
N TYR A 7 18.59 -0.47 25.61
CA TYR A 7 18.43 0.85 26.23
C TYR A 7 18.21 0.78 27.74
N THR A 8 17.41 -0.18 28.23
CA THR A 8 17.22 -0.38 29.68
C THR A 8 18.53 -0.75 30.39
N TRP A 9 19.36 -1.59 29.76
CA TRP A 9 20.70 -1.91 30.31
C TRP A 9 21.65 -0.71 30.30
N ARG A 10 21.59 0.15 29.28
CA ARG A 10 22.37 1.40 29.25
C ARG A 10 21.94 2.38 30.34
N LEU A 11 20.64 2.56 30.54
CA LEU A 11 20.10 3.39 31.63
C LEU A 11 20.51 2.85 33.00
N LEU A 12 20.42 1.54 33.21
CA LEU A 12 20.85 0.89 34.45
C LEU A 12 22.35 1.10 34.69
N ALA A 13 23.19 0.94 33.65
CA ALA A 13 24.62 1.17 33.76
C ALA A 13 24.94 2.63 34.11
N ILE A 14 24.27 3.61 33.49
CA ILE A 14 24.44 5.04 33.80
C ILE A 14 24.06 5.31 35.26
N PHE A 15 22.96 4.75 35.74
CA PHE A 15 22.51 4.90 37.12
C PHE A 15 23.52 4.31 38.12
N THR A 16 24.04 3.12 37.83
CA THR A 16 25.09 2.48 38.64
C THR A 16 26.38 3.30 38.66
N ILE A 17 26.78 3.88 37.52
CA ILE A 17 27.96 4.75 37.44
C ILE A 17 27.77 6.02 38.28
N LEU A 18 26.60 6.67 38.21
CA LEU A 18 26.28 7.84 39.03
C LEU A 18 26.35 7.52 40.53
N LEU A 19 25.84 6.35 40.93
CA LEU A 19 25.95 5.83 42.30
C LEU A 19 27.41 5.66 42.75
N ILE A 20 28.26 5.08 41.89
CA ILE A 20 29.68 4.87 42.17
C ILE A 20 30.41 6.21 42.27
N ILE A 21 30.17 7.15 41.35
CA ILE A 21 30.78 8.49 41.39
C ILE A 21 30.44 9.19 42.71
N PHE A 22 29.19 9.08 43.15
CA PHE A 22 28.75 9.67 44.40
C PHE A 22 29.47 9.03 45.61
N LEU A 23 29.57 7.70 45.66
CA LEU A 23 30.34 6.97 46.69
C LEU A 23 31.81 7.39 46.71
N ILE A 24 32.42 7.60 45.54
CA ILE A 24 33.80 8.07 45.42
C ILE A 24 33.94 9.48 45.99
N ILE A 25 33.09 10.43 45.57
CA ILE A 25 33.11 11.82 46.06
C ILE A 25 32.96 11.84 47.59
N PHE A 26 32.02 11.05 48.13
CA PHE A 26 31.83 10.93 49.56
C PHE A 26 33.07 10.38 50.26
N THR A 27 33.63 9.28 49.77
CA THR A 27 34.83 8.66 50.37
C THR A 27 36.01 9.61 50.34
N LEU A 28 36.22 10.35 49.24
CA LEU A 28 37.31 11.33 49.12
C LEU A 28 37.15 12.52 50.08
N ASN A 29 35.92 13.04 50.22
CA ASN A 29 35.67 14.22 51.05
C ASN A 29 35.71 13.90 52.55
N PHE A 30 35.36 12.66 52.93
CA PHE A 30 35.29 12.21 54.32
C PHE A 30 36.43 11.27 54.75
N TYR A 31 37.43 11.01 53.90
CA TYR A 31 38.53 10.06 54.17
C TYR A 31 39.28 10.34 55.47
N ASN A 32 39.46 11.63 55.81
CA ASN A 32 40.22 12.05 57.00
C ASN A 32 39.37 12.19 58.27
N TYR A 33 38.05 11.95 58.19
CA TYR A 33 37.16 12.08 59.33
C TYR A 33 36.93 10.71 60.00
N PRO A 34 36.99 10.61 61.34
CA PRO A 34 36.65 9.38 62.02
C PRO A 34 35.15 9.07 61.81
N ILE A 35 34.84 7.77 61.73
CA ILE A 35 33.46 7.30 61.61
C ILE A 35 32.66 7.80 62.83
N SER A 36 31.61 8.59 62.60
CA SER A 36 30.79 9.09 63.70
C SER A 36 30.06 7.94 64.39
N LYS A 37 30.10 7.97 65.73
CA LYS A 37 29.33 7.05 66.59
C LYS A 37 27.97 7.63 66.99
N LYS A 38 27.68 8.89 66.63
CA LYS A 38 26.40 9.54 66.95
C LYS A 38 25.37 9.21 65.90
N ILE A 39 24.21 8.73 66.34
CA ILE A 39 23.08 8.39 65.46
C ILE A 39 22.56 9.62 64.70
N GLU A 40 22.62 10.80 65.33
CA GLU A 40 22.17 12.07 64.74
C GLU A 40 22.94 12.45 63.45
N ASP A 41 24.24 12.14 63.41
CA ASP A 41 25.09 12.42 62.23
C ASP A 41 24.71 11.51 61.06
N TRP A 42 24.39 10.24 61.35
CA TRP A 42 23.90 9.29 60.36
C TRP A 42 22.51 9.65 59.82
N ALA A 43 21.63 10.17 60.68
CA ALA A 43 20.31 10.65 60.26
C ALA A 43 20.42 11.88 59.33
N SER A 44 21.33 12.80 59.66
CA SER A 44 21.62 13.98 58.83
C SER A 44 22.22 13.58 57.48
N PHE A 45 23.13 12.60 57.47
CA PHE A 45 23.69 12.03 56.24
C PHE A 45 22.60 11.37 55.38
N ALA A 46 21.76 10.53 55.95
CA ALA A 46 20.67 9.89 55.22
C ALA A 46 19.74 10.93 54.56
N THR A 47 19.44 12.02 55.27
CA THR A 47 18.61 13.12 54.74
C THR A 47 19.26 13.80 53.53
N TYR A 48 20.56 14.09 53.61
CA TYR A 48 21.32 14.67 52.49
C TYR A 48 21.32 13.74 51.26
N ILE A 49 21.58 12.46 51.48
CA ILE A 49 21.58 11.42 50.44
C ILE A 49 20.20 11.37 49.76
N THR A 50 19.13 11.21 50.53
CA THR A 50 17.77 11.13 50.01
C THR A 50 17.38 12.38 49.21
N GLY A 51 17.80 13.57 49.65
CA GLY A 51 17.57 14.81 48.90
C GLY A 51 18.20 14.80 47.50
N ILE A 52 19.46 14.39 47.39
CA ILE A 52 20.17 14.30 46.11
C ILE A 52 19.55 13.21 45.22
N PHE A 53 19.30 12.02 45.77
CA PHE A 53 18.67 10.93 45.01
C PHE A 53 17.30 11.31 44.46
N SER A 54 16.51 12.07 45.21
CA SER A 54 15.19 12.53 44.76
C SER A 54 15.29 13.41 43.52
N ILE A 55 16.29 14.30 43.44
CA ILE A 55 16.54 15.15 42.27
C ILE A 55 16.98 14.30 41.08
N VAL A 56 17.92 13.37 41.29
CA VAL A 56 18.42 12.48 40.23
C VAL A 56 17.30 11.60 39.67
N ILE A 57 16.47 11.01 40.54
CA ILE A 57 15.31 10.22 40.16
C ILE A 57 14.30 11.07 39.39
N GLY A 58 14.04 12.31 39.82
CA GLY A 58 13.14 13.23 39.11
C GLY A 58 13.58 13.51 37.67
N ILE A 59 14.86 13.81 37.47
CA ILE A 59 15.45 14.03 36.14
C ILE A 59 15.39 12.76 35.30
N ALA A 60 15.74 11.60 35.88
CA ALA A 60 15.68 10.32 35.19
C ALA A 60 14.25 9.97 34.76
N ASN A 61 13.25 10.25 35.60
CA ASN A 61 11.85 10.00 35.29
C ASN A 61 11.36 10.90 34.16
N LEU A 62 11.71 12.20 34.17
CA LEU A 62 11.41 13.10 33.06
C LEU A 62 12.04 12.63 31.74
N GLY A 63 13.30 12.20 31.79
CA GLY A 63 14.00 11.65 30.62
C GLY A 63 13.32 10.38 30.09
N LEU A 64 12.90 9.48 30.98
CA LEU A 64 12.18 8.26 30.61
C LEU A 64 10.84 8.57 29.96
N VAL A 65 10.04 9.47 30.55
CA VAL A 65 8.74 9.88 30.00
C VAL A 65 8.91 10.54 28.63
N ALA A 66 9.87 11.46 28.49
CA ALA A 66 10.16 12.10 27.21
C ALA A 66 10.58 11.09 26.13
N PHE A 67 11.39 10.09 26.50
CA PHE A 67 11.80 9.02 25.60
C PHE A 67 10.60 8.17 25.15
N ILE A 68 9.77 7.72 26.08
CA ILE A 68 8.57 6.94 25.78
C ILE A 68 7.64 7.73 24.86
N ALA A 69 7.39 9.00 25.17
CA ALA A 69 6.55 9.88 24.35
C ALA A 69 7.08 10.00 22.91
N ASN A 70 8.39 10.14 22.73
CA ASN A 70 9.00 10.21 21.41
C ASN A 70 8.87 8.90 20.62
N GLU A 71 9.11 7.75 21.26
CA GLU A 71 8.95 6.45 20.59
C GLU A 71 7.49 6.13 20.25
N VAL A 72 6.54 6.49 21.12
CA VAL A 72 5.10 6.40 20.82
C VAL A 72 4.74 7.27 19.63
N ASN A 73 5.17 8.53 19.61
CA ASN A 73 4.92 9.45 18.48
C ASN A 73 5.48 8.92 17.16
N LYS A 74 6.66 8.30 17.16
CA LYS A 74 7.22 7.67 15.94
C LYS A 74 6.37 6.50 15.50
N TYR A 75 6.00 5.63 16.43
CA TYR A 75 5.16 4.47 16.13
C TYR A 75 3.79 4.89 15.56
N ASP A 76 3.16 5.90 16.15
CA ASP A 76 1.88 6.41 15.68
C ASP A 76 1.98 7.03 14.29
N LYS A 77 3.03 7.82 14.01
CA LYS A 77 3.27 8.36 12.66
C LYS A 77 3.47 7.27 11.60
N GLU A 78 4.23 6.22 11.93
CA GLU A 78 4.41 5.08 11.03
C GLU A 78 3.09 4.35 10.77
N LYS A 79 2.28 4.16 11.81
CA LYS A 79 0.98 3.49 11.71
C LYS A 79 -0.02 4.35 10.93
N GLU A 80 -0.06 5.64 11.18
CA GLU A 80 -0.91 6.60 10.48
C GLU A 80 -0.57 6.65 8.98
N THR A 81 0.71 6.76 8.64
CA THR A 81 1.16 6.74 7.23
C THR A 81 0.74 5.44 6.54
N LYS A 82 0.92 4.29 7.21
CA LYS A 82 0.47 2.99 6.67
C LYS A 82 -1.05 2.93 6.51
N ASN A 83 -1.81 3.48 7.45
CA ASN A 83 -3.27 3.50 7.40
C ASN A 83 -3.80 4.43 6.31
N ILE A 84 -3.20 5.60 6.12
CA ILE A 84 -3.52 6.52 5.01
C ILE A 84 -3.29 5.79 3.69
N ASN A 85 -2.11 5.18 3.51
CA ASN A 85 -1.79 4.44 2.28
C ASN A 85 -2.75 3.27 2.02
N ARG A 86 -3.22 2.58 3.08
CA ARG A 86 -4.22 1.51 2.96
C ARG A 86 -5.65 2.01 2.71
N SER A 87 -5.98 3.23 3.14
CA SER A 87 -7.32 3.80 2.97
C SER A 87 -7.59 4.27 1.55
N VAL A 88 -6.53 4.54 0.77
CA VAL A 88 -6.61 4.93 -0.65
C VAL A 88 -6.12 3.82 -1.57
N ARG A 89 -6.65 2.61 -1.41
CA ARG A 89 -6.30 1.49 -2.30
C ARG A 89 -7.03 1.60 -3.64
N PRO A 90 -6.34 1.42 -4.78
CA PRO A 90 -7.03 1.20 -6.04
C PRO A 90 -7.73 -0.17 -6.02
N PHE A 91 -8.82 -0.28 -6.78
CA PHE A 91 -9.52 -1.53 -6.99
C PHE A 91 -9.99 -1.53 -8.42
N LEU A 92 -9.41 -2.43 -9.20
CA LEU A 92 -9.72 -2.54 -10.62
C LEU A 92 -10.75 -3.64 -10.85
N ASP A 93 -11.77 -3.29 -11.62
CA ASP A 93 -12.77 -4.23 -12.10
C ASP A 93 -12.95 -4.09 -13.62
N PHE A 94 -13.47 -5.13 -14.24
CA PHE A 94 -13.78 -5.13 -15.67
C PHE A 94 -15.28 -4.97 -15.88
N GLU A 95 -15.66 -3.96 -16.65
CA GLU A 95 -17.00 -3.78 -17.17
C GLU A 95 -17.03 -4.28 -18.62
N LEU A 96 -17.84 -5.30 -18.87
CA LEU A 96 -18.00 -5.88 -20.20
C LEU A 96 -19.44 -5.62 -20.67
N ARG A 97 -19.58 -5.05 -21.86
CA ARG A 97 -20.90 -4.75 -22.42
C ARG A 97 -20.98 -5.17 -23.87
N ASN A 98 -22.04 -5.89 -24.20
CA ASN A 98 -22.47 -6.19 -25.55
C ASN A 98 -23.83 -5.53 -25.77
N GLY A 99 -23.82 -4.33 -26.33
CA GLY A 99 -25.00 -3.53 -26.59
C GLY A 99 -25.36 -3.48 -28.08
N TYR A 100 -26.50 -2.88 -28.36
CA TYR A 100 -27.00 -2.71 -29.72
C TYR A 100 -26.17 -1.76 -30.60
N LYS A 101 -25.39 -0.86 -29.97
CA LYS A 101 -24.58 0.18 -30.62
C LYS A 101 -23.11 0.16 -30.26
N GLU A 102 -22.76 -0.60 -29.23
CA GLU A 102 -21.43 -0.60 -28.64
C GLU A 102 -21.10 -1.99 -28.10
N LEU A 103 -19.86 -2.40 -28.29
CA LEU A 103 -19.24 -3.56 -27.67
C LEU A 103 -17.96 -3.07 -27.02
N TYR A 104 -17.83 -3.24 -25.70
CA TYR A 104 -16.61 -2.84 -25.01
C TYR A 104 -16.19 -3.80 -23.89
N ILE A 105 -14.88 -3.76 -23.64
CA ILE A 105 -14.25 -4.25 -22.41
C ILE A 105 -13.55 -3.04 -21.80
N ARG A 106 -14.04 -2.62 -20.65
CA ARG A 106 -13.59 -1.43 -19.94
C ARG A 106 -12.95 -1.83 -18.63
N LEU A 107 -11.77 -1.30 -18.35
CA LEU A 107 -11.12 -1.42 -17.05
C LEU A 107 -11.49 -0.19 -16.23
N LYS A 108 -12.12 -0.40 -15.08
CA LYS A 108 -12.59 0.66 -14.19
C LYS A 108 -11.85 0.61 -12.86
N ASN A 109 -11.48 1.76 -12.34
CA ASN A 109 -10.97 1.88 -10.98
C ASN A 109 -12.08 2.37 -10.04
N ASP A 110 -12.71 1.42 -9.35
CA ASP A 110 -13.71 1.67 -8.30
C ASP A 110 -13.06 1.89 -6.92
N GLY A 111 -11.73 1.81 -6.84
CA GLY A 111 -10.97 2.08 -5.63
C GLY A 111 -10.82 3.57 -5.35
N LEU A 112 -10.50 3.89 -4.10
CA LEU A 112 -10.25 5.26 -3.65
C LEU A 112 -8.88 5.79 -4.08
N GLY A 113 -7.95 4.89 -4.43
CA GLY A 113 -6.59 5.21 -4.85
C GLY A 113 -6.39 5.28 -6.35
N VAL A 114 -5.24 5.84 -6.77
CA VAL A 114 -4.78 5.74 -8.16
C VAL A 114 -4.17 4.35 -8.40
N ALA A 115 -4.59 3.68 -9.46
CA ALA A 115 -4.00 2.42 -9.90
C ALA A 115 -2.87 2.72 -10.89
N VAL A 116 -1.68 2.18 -10.64
CA VAL A 116 -0.54 2.27 -11.57
C VAL A 116 -0.45 0.94 -12.30
N ILE A 117 -0.90 0.89 -13.55
CA ILE A 117 -0.94 -0.33 -14.34
C ILE A 117 0.46 -0.64 -14.85
N LYS A 118 0.98 -1.80 -14.48
CA LYS A 118 2.33 -2.24 -14.84
C LYS A 118 2.34 -3.11 -16.09
N GLU A 119 1.33 -3.96 -16.23
CA GLU A 119 1.29 -4.99 -17.25
C GLU A 119 -0.15 -5.35 -17.59
N ILE A 120 -0.43 -5.57 -18.88
CA ILE A 120 -1.64 -6.22 -19.36
C ILE A 120 -1.22 -7.48 -20.10
N VAL A 121 -1.80 -8.61 -19.70
CA VAL A 121 -1.53 -9.92 -20.29
C VAL A 121 -2.85 -10.49 -20.79
N VAL A 122 -2.85 -10.92 -22.05
CA VAL A 122 -3.99 -11.59 -22.67
C VAL A 122 -3.59 -13.02 -22.97
N ASN A 123 -4.20 -13.96 -22.27
CA ASN A 123 -4.00 -15.38 -22.50
C ASN A 123 -5.13 -15.89 -23.39
N ASP A 124 -4.75 -16.42 -24.55
CA ASP A 124 -5.68 -16.99 -25.52
C ASP A 124 -5.68 -18.52 -25.42
N SER A 125 -6.78 -19.08 -24.91
CA SER A 125 -6.92 -20.53 -24.72
C SER A 125 -7.05 -21.30 -26.04
N SER A 126 -7.42 -20.63 -27.14
CA SER A 126 -7.59 -21.30 -28.44
C SER A 126 -6.25 -21.58 -29.13
N SER A 127 -5.27 -20.68 -28.98
CA SER A 127 -3.94 -20.80 -29.57
C SER A 127 -2.85 -21.17 -28.56
N ASN A 128 -3.17 -21.19 -27.26
CA ASN A 128 -2.23 -21.36 -26.16
C ASN A 128 -1.07 -20.35 -26.19
N LYS A 129 -1.37 -19.11 -26.60
CA LYS A 129 -0.42 -17.99 -26.67
C LYS A 129 -0.80 -16.89 -25.68
N SER A 130 0.22 -16.18 -25.22
CA SER A 130 0.07 -14.99 -24.39
C SER A 130 0.52 -13.76 -25.15
N TYR A 131 -0.22 -12.66 -25.00
CA TYR A 131 -0.01 -11.40 -25.68
C TYR A 131 0.10 -10.28 -24.65
N THR A 132 0.99 -9.33 -24.88
CA THR A 132 1.17 -8.13 -24.04
C THR A 132 0.13 -7.05 -24.32
N ASN A 133 -0.68 -7.22 -25.37
CA ASN A 133 -1.75 -6.31 -25.70
C ASN A 133 -2.92 -7.00 -26.43
N ILE A 134 -4.11 -6.43 -26.26
CA ILE A 134 -5.36 -6.98 -26.80
C ILE A 134 -5.44 -6.84 -28.33
N LYS A 135 -4.87 -5.77 -28.87
CA LYS A 135 -4.84 -5.52 -30.32
C LYS A 135 -4.12 -6.64 -31.08
N ALA A 136 -2.98 -7.10 -30.55
CA ALA A 136 -2.20 -8.22 -31.09
C ALA A 136 -2.91 -9.56 -30.89
N ALA A 137 -3.63 -9.74 -29.78
CA ALA A 137 -4.39 -10.97 -29.52
C ALA A 137 -5.59 -11.13 -30.47
N LEU A 138 -6.31 -10.03 -30.74
CA LEU A 138 -7.48 -10.02 -31.62
C LEU A 138 -7.10 -10.39 -33.06
N ALA A 139 -6.16 -9.66 -33.67
CA ALA A 139 -5.72 -9.86 -35.06
C ALA A 139 -6.87 -10.04 -36.08
N VAL A 140 -8.06 -9.48 -35.80
CA VAL A 140 -9.25 -9.56 -36.67
C VAL A 140 -9.28 -8.30 -37.55
N PRO A 141 -9.43 -8.41 -38.89
CA PRO A 141 -9.72 -7.26 -39.74
C PRO A 141 -11.14 -6.77 -39.45
N ILE A 142 -11.28 -5.54 -38.96
CA ILE A 142 -12.54 -4.94 -38.54
C ILE A 142 -12.89 -3.78 -39.47
N ALA A 143 -14.11 -3.77 -40.02
CA ALA A 143 -14.57 -2.80 -41.01
C ALA A 143 -15.22 -1.53 -40.42
N ILE A 144 -15.24 -1.39 -39.09
CA ILE A 144 -15.89 -0.31 -38.35
C ILE A 144 -14.90 0.41 -37.42
N ASN A 145 -15.32 1.54 -36.85
CA ASN A 145 -14.55 2.27 -35.86
C ASN A 145 -14.24 1.36 -34.67
N PHE A 146 -12.96 1.13 -34.46
CA PHE A 146 -12.42 0.19 -33.50
C PHE A 146 -11.26 0.85 -32.76
N THR A 147 -11.40 0.96 -31.44
CA THR A 147 -10.32 1.39 -30.57
C THR A 147 -9.95 0.22 -29.68
N ALA A 148 -8.69 -0.21 -29.75
CA ALA A 148 -8.13 -1.11 -28.75
C ALA A 148 -6.97 -0.41 -28.08
N THR A 149 -7.12 -0.14 -26.80
CA THR A 149 -6.03 0.35 -25.97
C THR A 149 -5.19 -0.84 -25.57
N GLY A 150 -3.94 -0.85 -26.01
CA GLY A 150 -3.06 -1.99 -25.84
C GLY A 150 -1.58 -1.65 -25.90
N ASP A 151 -1.21 -0.50 -26.44
CA ASP A 151 0.20 -0.09 -26.48
C ASP A 151 0.62 0.49 -25.12
N ILE A 152 0.72 -0.36 -24.10
CA ILE A 152 1.64 -0.09 -22.97
C ILE A 152 3.01 -0.57 -23.44
N VAL A 153 3.56 0.15 -24.43
CA VAL A 153 4.94 -0.04 -24.88
C VAL A 153 5.79 0.91 -24.05
N GLY A 154 6.21 0.45 -22.87
CA GLY A 154 6.97 1.26 -21.90
C GLY A 154 6.08 2.04 -20.92
N ASP A 155 6.72 2.39 -19.80
CA ASP A 155 6.26 3.07 -18.58
C ASP A 155 4.76 3.05 -18.27
N SER A 156 4.44 2.38 -17.15
CA SER A 156 3.12 2.24 -16.54
C SER A 156 2.15 3.40 -16.75
N PHE A 157 0.89 3.12 -17.08
CA PHE A 157 -0.16 4.14 -17.11
C PHE A 157 -0.95 4.21 -15.81
N ASN A 158 -1.42 5.40 -15.45
CA ASN A 158 -2.15 5.64 -14.21
C ASN A 158 -3.66 5.72 -14.49
N LEU A 159 -4.45 4.96 -13.73
CA LEU A 159 -5.90 5.05 -13.73
C LEU A 159 -6.36 5.70 -12.42
N GLY A 160 -6.82 6.94 -12.52
CA GLY A 160 -7.31 7.71 -11.38
C GLY A 160 -8.55 7.08 -10.74
N ARG A 161 -8.92 7.59 -9.55
CA ARG A 161 -10.16 7.21 -8.88
C ARG A 161 -11.37 7.49 -9.77
N ASP A 162 -12.33 6.57 -9.80
CA ASP A 162 -13.59 6.67 -10.56
C ASP A 162 -13.35 6.91 -12.07
N LYS A 163 -12.15 6.58 -12.57
CA LYS A 163 -11.79 6.63 -13.98
C LYS A 163 -11.83 5.24 -14.58
N SER A 164 -12.08 5.20 -15.87
CA SER A 164 -12.06 3.99 -16.67
C SER A 164 -11.23 4.20 -17.93
N THR A 165 -10.75 3.10 -18.49
CA THR A 165 -10.10 3.06 -19.79
C THR A 165 -10.64 1.88 -20.59
N ASP A 166 -10.88 2.11 -21.87
CA ASP A 166 -11.43 1.09 -22.75
C ASP A 166 -10.29 0.26 -23.33
N LEU A 167 -10.27 -1.02 -22.98
CA LEU A 167 -9.33 -1.99 -23.51
C LEU A 167 -9.74 -2.41 -24.93
N ILE A 168 -11.04 -2.55 -25.14
CA ILE A 168 -11.70 -2.70 -26.43
C ILE A 168 -12.91 -1.79 -26.42
N GLU A 169 -13.08 -0.98 -27.45
CA GLU A 169 -14.32 -0.27 -27.73
C GLU A 169 -14.61 -0.33 -29.22
N VAL A 170 -15.83 -0.79 -29.53
CA VAL A 170 -16.33 -0.91 -30.89
C VAL A 170 -17.70 -0.26 -30.91
N TYR A 171 -17.89 0.72 -31.78
CA TYR A 171 -19.15 1.45 -31.88
C TYR A 171 -19.42 1.88 -33.32
N TYR A 172 -20.67 2.21 -33.62
CA TYR A 172 -21.05 2.89 -34.86
C TYR A 172 -21.89 4.13 -34.56
N ASP A 173 -21.62 5.21 -35.29
CA ASP A 173 -22.17 6.55 -35.00
C ASP A 173 -23.19 7.03 -36.05
N THR A 174 -24.14 6.18 -36.43
CA THR A 174 -25.12 6.57 -37.46
C THR A 174 -26.48 5.93 -37.23
N GLN A 175 -27.53 6.59 -37.73
CA GLN A 175 -28.90 6.04 -37.78
C GLN A 175 -29.16 5.19 -39.03
N GLU A 176 -28.14 4.93 -39.85
CA GLU A 176 -28.31 4.18 -41.09
C GLU A 176 -28.42 2.66 -40.83
N PRO A 177 -29.45 1.97 -41.36
CA PRO A 177 -29.67 0.55 -41.13
C PRO A 177 -28.51 -0.34 -41.58
N GLU A 178 -27.77 0.06 -42.60
CA GLU A 178 -26.64 -0.69 -43.16
C GLU A 178 -25.48 -0.80 -42.15
N HIS A 179 -25.19 0.28 -41.41
CA HIS A 179 -24.14 0.28 -40.38
C HIS A 179 -24.50 -0.58 -39.16
N LYS A 180 -25.79 -0.72 -38.84
CA LYS A 180 -26.25 -1.68 -37.82
C LYS A 180 -25.96 -3.12 -38.23
N ALA A 181 -26.24 -3.47 -39.49
CA ALA A 181 -25.98 -4.82 -40.00
C ALA A 181 -24.47 -5.14 -39.97
N ILE A 182 -23.65 -4.19 -40.41
CA ILE A 182 -22.18 -4.32 -40.38
C ILE A 182 -21.69 -4.44 -38.92
N PHE A 183 -22.16 -3.60 -38.00
CA PHE A 183 -21.80 -3.71 -36.58
C PHE A 183 -22.13 -5.07 -36.00
N SER A 184 -23.34 -5.59 -36.26
CA SER A 184 -23.74 -6.91 -35.75
C SER A 184 -22.81 -8.01 -36.22
N VAL A 185 -22.35 -7.96 -37.47
CA VAL A 185 -21.40 -8.93 -38.04
C VAL A 185 -20.02 -8.79 -37.39
N GLU A 186 -19.48 -7.58 -37.30
CA GLU A 186 -18.16 -7.32 -36.73
C GLU A 186 -18.11 -7.60 -35.22
N ALA A 187 -19.12 -7.16 -34.47
CA ALA A 187 -19.25 -7.45 -33.04
C ALA A 187 -19.32 -8.96 -32.78
N THR A 188 -20.03 -9.72 -33.63
CA THR A 188 -20.07 -11.19 -33.52
C THR A 188 -18.70 -11.82 -33.74
N LYS A 189 -17.93 -11.37 -34.75
CA LYS A 189 -16.56 -11.86 -34.98
C LYS A 189 -15.66 -11.59 -33.77
N ILE A 190 -15.77 -10.41 -33.18
CA ILE A 190 -15.00 -10.02 -32.00
C ILE A 190 -15.42 -10.86 -30.80
N LEU A 191 -16.71 -11.01 -30.53
CA LEU A 191 -17.25 -11.86 -29.45
C LEU A 191 -16.76 -13.31 -29.57
N GLN A 192 -16.83 -13.88 -30.79
CA GLN A 192 -16.33 -15.23 -31.08
C GLN A 192 -14.84 -15.38 -30.85
N ARG A 193 -14.06 -14.29 -30.99
CA ARG A 193 -12.62 -14.31 -30.74
C ARG A 193 -12.32 -14.12 -29.26
N ILE A 194 -12.90 -13.12 -28.62
CA ILE A 194 -12.61 -12.75 -27.24
C ILE A 194 -13.12 -13.77 -26.24
N GLN A 195 -14.12 -14.60 -26.56
CA GLN A 195 -14.58 -15.66 -25.64
C GLN A 195 -13.45 -16.60 -25.20
N PHE A 196 -12.35 -16.68 -25.94
CA PHE A 196 -11.18 -17.49 -25.58
C PHE A 196 -10.14 -16.73 -24.76
N PHE A 197 -10.39 -15.46 -24.43
CA PHE A 197 -9.43 -14.61 -23.75
C PHE A 197 -9.65 -14.58 -22.25
N THR A 198 -8.54 -14.71 -21.53
CA THR A 198 -8.42 -14.29 -20.14
C THR A 198 -7.51 -13.07 -20.11
N ILE A 199 -8.04 -11.95 -19.65
CA ILE A 199 -7.30 -10.69 -19.55
C ILE A 199 -6.89 -10.52 -18.09
N THR A 200 -5.59 -10.38 -17.85
CA THR A 200 -5.02 -10.09 -16.54
C THR A 200 -4.32 -8.73 -16.59
N VAL A 201 -4.67 -7.87 -15.65
CA VAL A 201 -4.06 -6.56 -15.45
C VAL A 201 -3.31 -6.60 -14.12
N LYS A 202 -1.99 -6.37 -14.17
CA LYS A 202 -1.18 -6.20 -12.95
C LYS A 202 -1.02 -4.72 -12.66
N TYR A 203 -1.27 -4.33 -11.42
CA TYR A 203 -1.25 -2.94 -11.01
C TYR A 203 -0.75 -2.78 -9.57
N THR A 204 -0.29 -1.58 -9.25
CA THR A 204 0.08 -1.20 -7.88
C THR A 204 -0.71 0.03 -7.44
N ASP A 205 -0.62 0.37 -6.16
CA ASP A 205 -0.94 1.73 -5.72
C ASP A 205 0.13 2.73 -6.19
N MET A 206 -0.16 4.02 -5.98
CA MET A 206 0.77 5.12 -6.29
C MET A 206 2.09 5.07 -5.49
N PHE A 207 2.16 4.26 -4.43
CA PHE A 207 3.33 4.09 -3.58
C PHE A 207 4.16 2.85 -3.96
N ASN A 208 3.75 2.11 -5.02
CA ASN A 208 4.31 0.83 -5.40
C ASN A 208 4.45 -0.14 -4.21
N SER A 209 3.50 -0.11 -3.27
CA SER A 209 3.64 -0.84 -2.00
C SER A 209 3.39 -2.36 -2.13
N GLU A 210 2.48 -2.74 -3.03
CA GLU A 210 2.02 -4.10 -3.27
C GLU A 210 1.56 -4.23 -4.73
N VAL A 211 1.77 -5.41 -5.33
CA VAL A 211 1.29 -5.75 -6.68
C VAL A 211 -0.03 -6.50 -6.55
N PHE A 212 -1.05 -5.97 -7.19
CA PHE A 212 -2.38 -6.55 -7.30
C PHE A 212 -2.64 -7.03 -8.72
N GLU A 213 -3.58 -7.97 -8.85
CA GLU A 213 -4.01 -8.50 -10.13
C GLU A 213 -5.52 -8.42 -10.25
N ALA A 214 -6.01 -7.92 -11.38
CA ALA A 214 -7.41 -8.01 -11.77
C ALA A 214 -7.48 -8.91 -13.00
N THR A 215 -8.35 -9.91 -12.96
CA THR A 215 -8.49 -10.88 -14.06
C THR A 215 -9.94 -11.03 -14.45
N THR A 216 -10.21 -11.01 -15.75
CA THR A 216 -11.52 -11.37 -16.30
C THR A 216 -11.40 -12.46 -17.34
N ASN A 217 -12.34 -13.40 -17.30
CA ASN A 217 -12.54 -14.39 -18.36
C ASN A 217 -13.73 -13.91 -19.22
N CYS A 218 -13.44 -13.60 -20.48
CA CYS A 218 -14.43 -13.07 -21.40
C CYS A 218 -15.55 -14.09 -21.72
N ALA A 219 -15.29 -15.40 -21.65
CA ALA A 219 -16.29 -16.44 -21.94
C ALA A 219 -17.51 -16.39 -21.00
N ASN A 220 -17.27 -16.14 -19.72
CA ASN A 220 -18.31 -16.18 -18.68
C ASN A 220 -18.98 -14.82 -18.51
N SER A 221 -18.26 -13.74 -18.78
CA SER A 221 -18.68 -12.39 -18.49
C SER A 221 -19.77 -11.87 -19.44
N PHE A 222 -19.76 -12.28 -20.71
CA PHE A 222 -20.82 -11.89 -21.66
C PHE A 222 -22.11 -12.70 -21.54
N LYS A 223 -22.06 -13.92 -20.98
CA LYS A 223 -23.27 -14.76 -20.77
C LYS A 223 -24.23 -14.19 -19.72
N GLY A 224 -23.74 -13.37 -18.79
CA GLY A 224 -24.58 -12.69 -17.79
C GLY A 224 -25.25 -11.41 -18.32
N ALA A 225 -24.64 -10.75 -19.31
CA ALA A 225 -25.09 -9.46 -19.82
C ALA A 225 -26.36 -9.55 -20.70
N GLU A 226 -26.63 -10.71 -21.31
CA GLU A 226 -27.82 -10.93 -22.15
C GLU A 226 -29.15 -10.98 -21.37
N THR A 227 -29.11 -11.05 -20.03
CA THR A 227 -30.33 -11.17 -19.19
C THR A 227 -30.88 -9.84 -18.65
N ARG A 228 -30.33 -8.70 -19.09
CA ARG A 228 -30.83 -7.36 -18.72
C ARG A 228 -31.11 -6.53 -19.98
N SER A 229 -32.15 -6.92 -20.71
CA SER A 229 -32.85 -6.07 -21.68
C SER A 229 -34.29 -5.87 -21.26
#